data_AF-A0A6V7HPY6-F1
#
_entry.id   AF-A0A6V7HPY6-F1
#
_cell.length_a   1.000
_cell.length_b   1.000
_cell.length_c   1.000
_cell.angle_alpha   90.00
_cell.angle_beta   90.00
_cell.angle_gamma   90.00
#
_symmetry.space_group_name_H-M   'P 1'
#
loop_
_entity.id
_entity.type
_entity.pdbx_description
1 polymer ?
#
loop_
_entity_poly.entity_id
_entity_poly.type
_entity_poly.pdbx_seq_one_letter_code
_entity_poly.pdbx_strand_id
1 'polypeptide(L)' 'DGYLKGVRDLCKKYKVLWIADEVQTGLGRTGYRLAVDHENQKPDLLVLGKALSGGMYPVSGVLGSDE' A
#
# COMPACT_ATOMS: atom_id res chain seq x y z
N ASP A 1 12.37 10.62 4.58
CA ASP A 1 11.69 11.35 3.51
C ASP A 1 12.28 11.04 2.15
N GLY A 2 11.48 10.42 1.27
CA GLY A 2 11.74 10.30 -0.17
C GLY A 2 12.05 8.89 -0.66
N TYR A 3 12.07 7.90 0.22
CA TYR A 3 12.38 6.52 -0.18
C TYR A 3 11.28 5.95 -1.07
N LEU A 4 10.01 6.10 -0.68
CA LEU A 4 8.88 5.55 -1.44
C LEU A 4 8.71 6.28 -2.77
N LYS A 5 9.01 7.58 -2.79
CA LYS A 5 9.07 8.35 -4.04
C LYS A 5 10.13 7.80 -4.99
N GLY A 6 11.35 7.55 -4.51
CA GLY A 6 12.41 6.95 -5.30
C GLY A 6 12.05 5.56 -5.84
N VAL A 7 11.39 4.73 -5.02
CA VAL A 7 10.85 3.43 -5.45
C VAL A 7 9.82 3.62 -6.56
N ARG A 8 8.86 4.56 -6.42
CA ARG A 8 7.85 4.83 -7.45
C ARG A 8 8.48 5.25 -8.77
N ASP A 9 9.46 6.15 -8.73
CA ASP A 9 10.15 6.65 -9.91
C ASP A 9 10.92 5.52 -10.64
N LEU A 10 11.59 4.64 -9.88
CA LEU A 10 12.26 3.46 -10.45
C LEU A 10 11.25 2.48 -11.06
N CYS A 11 10.16 2.17 -10.35
CA CYS A 11 9.13 1.26 -10.85
C CYS A 11 8.52 1.74 -12.17
N LYS A 12 8.21 3.05 -12.26
CA LYS A 12 7.75 3.69 -13.50
C LYS A 12 8.79 3.63 -14.61
N LYS A 13 10.06 3.95 -14.32
CA LYS A 13 11.15 3.96 -15.30
C LYS A 13 11.37 2.59 -15.94
N TYR A 14 11.31 1.53 -15.15
CA TYR A 14 11.61 0.17 -15.61
C TYR A 14 10.37 -0.65 -15.98
N LYS A 15 9.17 -0.04 -15.93
CA LYS A 15 7.89 -0.72 -16.21
C LYS A 15 7.70 -1.98 -15.35
N VAL A 16 8.01 -1.87 -14.07
CA VAL A 16 7.81 -2.94 -13.08
C VAL A 16 6.69 -2.54 -12.13
N LEU A 17 5.85 -3.51 -11.77
CA LEU A 17 4.75 -3.29 -10.84
C LEU A 17 5.30 -3.07 -9.42
N TRP A 18 4.77 -2.06 -8.74
CA TRP A 18 5.01 -1.84 -7.33
C TRP A 18 3.82 -2.36 -6.51
N ILE A 19 4.12 -3.31 -5.62
CA ILE A 19 3.16 -3.86 -4.66
C ILE A 19 3.49 -3.32 -3.27
N ALA A 20 2.55 -2.65 -2.63
CA ALA A 20 2.66 -2.26 -1.23
C ALA A 20 1.94 -3.28 -0.33
N ASP A 21 2.69 -3.96 0.54
CA ASP A 21 2.12 -4.80 1.59
C ASP A 21 1.78 -3.93 2.80
N GLU A 22 0.50 -3.70 2.98
CA GLU A 22 -0.05 -2.86 4.04
C GLU A 22 -0.93 -3.66 5.01
N VAL A 23 -0.71 -4.99 5.08
CA VAL A 23 -1.47 -5.87 5.97
C VAL A 23 -1.29 -5.43 7.43
N GLN A 24 -0.10 -4.96 7.82
CA GLN A 24 0.14 -4.43 9.17
C GLN A 24 -0.03 -2.91 9.27
N THR A 25 0.46 -2.19 8.27
CA THR A 25 0.67 -0.74 8.35
C THR A 25 -0.53 0.08 7.87
N GLY A 26 -1.44 -0.53 7.12
CA GLY A 26 -2.64 0.11 6.62
C GLY A 26 -3.71 0.32 7.69
N LEU A 27 -4.84 0.87 7.25
CA LEU A 27 -6.05 1.06 8.07
C LEU A 27 -5.81 1.91 9.32
N GLY A 28 -5.04 2.99 9.19
CA GLY A 28 -4.85 3.96 10.28
C GLY A 28 -3.74 3.61 11.26
N ARG A 29 -3.08 2.44 11.15
CA ARG A 29 -2.06 1.99 12.11
C ARG A 29 -0.91 2.99 12.27
N THR A 30 -0.54 3.67 11.20
CA THR A 30 0.58 4.62 11.17
C THR A 30 0.13 6.09 11.27
N GLY A 31 -1.15 6.35 11.57
CA GLY A 31 -1.73 7.70 11.60
C GLY A 31 -2.27 8.20 10.26
N TYR A 32 -2.05 7.44 9.18
CA TYR A 32 -2.62 7.67 7.85
C TYR A 32 -3.46 6.46 7.41
N ARG A 33 -4.33 6.65 6.40
CA ARG A 33 -5.17 5.56 5.88
C ARG A 33 -4.30 4.41 5.39
N LEU A 34 -3.28 4.73 4.61
CA LEU A 34 -2.22 3.83 4.18
C LEU A 34 -0.86 4.41 4.58
N ALA A 35 0.14 3.57 4.81
CA ALA A 35 1.51 3.99 5.10
C ALA A 35 2.15 4.70 3.91
N VAL A 36 1.81 4.33 2.68
CA VAL A 36 2.28 5.03 1.47
C VAL A 36 1.79 6.48 1.38
N ASP A 37 0.71 6.83 2.09
CA ASP A 37 0.16 8.20 2.13
C ASP A 37 1.08 9.17 2.88
N HIS A 38 1.98 8.69 3.74
CA HIS A 38 2.98 9.54 4.42
C HIS A 38 3.88 10.28 3.42
N GLU A 39 4.17 9.66 2.28
CA GLU A 39 4.96 10.28 1.20
C GLU A 39 4.12 10.62 -0.04
N ASN A 40 2.78 10.57 0.07
CA ASN A 40 1.82 10.80 -1.00
C ASN A 40 2.15 9.98 -2.28
N GLN A 41 2.49 8.70 -2.10
CA GLN A 41 2.82 7.78 -3.19
C GLN A 41 1.71 6.76 -3.42
N LYS A 42 1.52 6.36 -4.69
CA LYS A 42 0.49 5.41 -5.10
C LYS A 42 1.12 4.14 -5.70
N PRO A 43 0.98 2.98 -5.06
CA PRO A 43 1.41 1.69 -5.61
C PRO A 43 0.43 1.18 -6.68
N ASP A 44 0.89 0.23 -7.50
CA ASP A 44 0.06 -0.38 -8.54
C ASP A 44 -0.84 -1.48 -7.95
N LEU A 45 -0.33 -2.19 -6.94
CA LEU A 45 -1.10 -3.14 -6.13
C LEU A 45 -0.93 -2.83 -4.64
N LEU A 46 -2.00 -3.04 -3.87
CA LEU A 46 -2.04 -2.87 -2.42
C LEU A 46 -2.58 -4.14 -1.77
N VAL A 47 -1.87 -4.66 -0.76
CA VAL A 47 -2.32 -5.83 0.01
C VAL A 47 -2.81 -5.38 1.39
N LEU A 48 -4.04 -5.79 1.74
CA LEU A 48 -4.67 -5.51 3.02
C LEU A 48 -5.14 -6.80 3.69
N GLY A 49 -5.21 -6.78 5.02
CA GLY A 49 -5.68 -7.88 5.85
C GLY A 49 -5.76 -7.44 7.30
N LYS A 50 -5.54 -8.37 8.24
CA LYS A 50 -5.56 -8.14 9.70
C LYS A 50 -6.77 -7.29 10.14
N ALA A 51 -6.56 -6.00 10.36
CA ALA A 51 -7.58 -5.06 10.81
C ALA A 51 -8.72 -4.85 9.78
N LEU A 52 -8.56 -5.37 8.55
CA LEU A 52 -9.57 -5.28 7.49
C LEU A 52 -10.93 -5.86 7.90
N SER A 53 -10.95 -6.90 8.75
CA SER A 53 -12.20 -7.45 9.29
C SER A 53 -12.62 -6.87 10.63
N GLY A 54 -11.86 -5.91 11.18
CA GLY A 54 -12.01 -5.50 12.57
C GLY A 54 -11.78 -6.65 13.58
N GLY A 55 -11.12 -7.73 13.17
CA GLY A 55 -10.88 -8.91 14.02
C GLY A 55 -12.07 -9.87 14.14
N MET A 56 -13.15 -9.66 13.38
CA MET A 56 -14.38 -10.48 13.47
C MET A 56 -14.37 -11.71 12.53
N TYR A 57 -13.70 -11.61 11.38
CA TYR A 57 -13.72 -12.65 10.34
C TYR A 57 -12.36 -12.72 9.61
N PRO A 58 -11.87 -13.89 9.18
CA PRO A 58 -10.66 -13.94 8.37
C PRO A 58 -10.91 -13.34 6.98
N VAL A 59 -10.33 -12.18 6.70
CA VAL A 59 -10.44 -11.52 5.40
C VAL A 59 -9.09 -10.94 4.97
N SER A 60 -8.82 -11.01 3.67
CA SER A 60 -7.70 -10.35 3.02
C SER A 60 -8.17 -9.76 1.69
N GLY A 61 -7.47 -8.74 1.20
CA GLY A 61 -7.81 -8.07 -0.05
C GLY A 61 -6.56 -7.63 -0.79
N VAL A 62 -6.59 -7.76 -2.10
CA VAL A 62 -5.59 -7.19 -3.01
C VAL A 62 -6.32 -6.19 -3.89
N LEU A 63 -5.89 -4.93 -3.87
CA LEU A 63 -6.47 -3.86 -4.66
C LEU A 63 -5.50 -3.50 -5.77
N GLY A 64 -6.00 -3.41 -7.01
CA GLY A 64 -5.24 -2.93 -8.16
C GLY A 64 -5.67 -1.54 -8.59
N SER A 65 -4.71 -0.76 -9.08
CA SER A 65 -4.98 0.49 -9.79
C SER A 65 -5.39 0.20 -11.23
N ASP A 66 -6.32 1.00 -11.77
CA ASP A 66 -6.78 0.96 -13.17
C ASP A 66 -6.01 1.97 -14.06
N GLU A 67 -4.88 2.47 -13.55
CA GLU A 67 -3.94 3.37 -14.24
C GLU A 67 -2.74 2.57 -14.75
#